data_AF-A0A9E5R7U7-F1
#
_entry.id   AF-A0A9E5R7U7-F1
#
_cell.length_a   1.000
_cell.length_b   1.000
_cell.length_c   1.000
_cell.angle_alpha   90.00
_cell.angle_beta   90.00
_cell.angle_gamma   90.00
#
_symmetry.space_group_name_H-M   'P 1'
#
loop_
_entity.id
_entity.type
_entity.pdbx_description
1 polymer ?
#
loop_
_entity_poly.entity_id
_entity_poly.type
_entity_poly.pdbx_seq_one_letter_code
_entity_poly.pdbx_strand_id
1 'polypeptide(L)'
;MSQPPELLQTIESAVEAMLAAFDVDRPPVPVELMLQRPREGLWPEIDLAEMSATFLHLHDRYAPRMSVVRLLARNVARSPWGYAHGLASLADDSEQVNAFARAIILPQRFLDAPTPADLAALSDRFEVPENDVLMRLDDLGYAEG
;
A
#
# COMPACT_ATOMS: atom_id res chain seq x y z
N MET A 1 -4.96 -14.44 6.66
CA MET A 1 -3.88 -15.19 7.34
C MET A 1 -2.69 -14.23 7.43
N SER A 2 -2.03 -14.13 8.58
CA SER A 2 -0.86 -13.24 8.73
C SER A 2 0.24 -13.66 7.76
N GLN A 3 0.91 -12.69 7.13
CA GLN A 3 1.95 -12.95 6.15
C GLN A 3 3.15 -13.67 6.81
N PRO A 4 3.88 -14.54 6.09
CA PRO A 4 5.16 -15.06 6.58
C PRO A 4 6.09 -13.90 6.99
N PRO A 5 6.84 -14.00 8.10
CA PRO A 5 7.68 -12.90 8.61
C PRO A 5 8.68 -12.36 7.57
N GLU A 6 9.26 -13.23 6.76
CA GLU A 6 10.22 -12.85 5.70
C GLU A 6 9.55 -12.03 4.60
N LEU A 7 8.30 -12.37 4.26
CA LEU A 7 7.52 -11.66 3.26
C LEU A 7 7.10 -10.29 3.76
N LEU A 8 6.67 -10.21 5.03
CA LEU A 8 6.36 -8.94 5.68
C LEU A 8 7.58 -8.02 5.71
N GLN A 9 8.75 -8.53 6.09
CA GLN A 9 9.99 -7.75 6.09
C GLN A 9 10.37 -7.25 4.68
N THR A 10 10.16 -8.07 3.66
CA THR A 10 10.39 -7.68 2.25
C THR A 10 9.46 -6.54 1.85
N ILE A 11 8.18 -6.65 2.21
CA ILE A 11 7.17 -5.61 1.97
C ILE A 11 7.56 -4.30 2.68
N GLU A 12 7.86 -4.34 3.98
CA GLU A 12 8.22 -3.13 4.74
C GLU A 12 9.48 -2.45 4.17
N SER A 13 10.49 -3.25 3.82
CA SER A 13 11.74 -2.71 3.26
C SER A 13 11.50 -2.01 1.92
N ALA A 14 10.65 -2.59 1.07
CA ALA A 14 10.28 -1.97 -0.20
C ALA A 14 9.45 -0.69 0.00
N VAL A 15 8.50 -0.70 0.95
CA VAL A 15 7.73 0.50 1.30
C VAL A 15 8.63 1.62 1.80
N GLU A 16 9.60 1.34 2.67
CA GLU A 16 10.57 2.36 3.12
C GLU A 16 11.38 2.94 1.97
N ALA A 17 11.85 2.09 1.05
CA ALA A 17 12.57 2.53 -0.14
C ALA A 17 11.68 3.41 -1.03
N MET A 18 10.40 3.08 -1.19
CA MET A 18 9.43 3.89 -1.93
C MET A 18 9.20 5.25 -1.24
N LEU A 19 8.97 5.27 0.08
CA LEU A 19 8.73 6.53 0.81
C LEU A 19 9.95 7.45 0.74
N ALA A 20 11.16 6.91 0.90
CA ALA A 20 12.40 7.65 0.73
C ALA A 20 12.56 8.17 -0.70
N ALA A 21 12.26 7.33 -1.70
CA ALA A 21 12.28 7.70 -3.10
C ALA A 21 11.17 8.69 -3.49
N PHE A 22 10.28 9.12 -2.61
CA PHE A 22 9.31 10.17 -2.88
C PHE A 22 9.33 11.30 -1.85
N ASP A 23 10.31 11.29 -0.94
CA ASP A 23 10.43 12.22 0.19
C ASP A 23 9.12 12.31 1.01
N VAL A 24 8.44 11.18 1.17
CA VAL A 24 7.20 11.11 1.95
C VAL A 24 7.59 11.00 3.42
N ASP A 25 7.33 12.03 4.21
CA ASP A 25 7.68 12.11 5.64
C ASP A 25 6.47 12.00 6.58
N ARG A 26 5.24 12.12 6.04
CA ARG A 26 3.98 12.03 6.77
C ARG A 26 2.84 11.57 5.86
N PRO A 27 1.77 10.96 6.42
CA PRO A 27 0.55 10.69 5.67
C PRO A 27 -0.22 11.98 5.29
N PRO A 28 -1.09 11.92 4.27
CA PRO A 28 -1.38 10.75 3.44
C PRO A 28 -0.28 10.47 2.41
N VAL A 29 -0.04 9.19 2.10
CA VAL A 29 0.96 8.77 1.10
C VAL A 29 0.49 9.18 -0.30
N PRO A 30 1.28 9.89 -1.12
CA PRO A 30 0.83 10.48 -2.39
C PRO A 30 0.76 9.45 -3.53
N VAL A 31 -0.11 8.45 -3.40
CA VAL A 31 -0.19 7.28 -4.29
C VAL A 31 -0.46 7.63 -5.75
N GLU A 32 -1.27 8.65 -6.03
CA GLU A 32 -1.54 9.13 -7.39
C GLU A 32 -0.28 9.70 -8.03
N LEU A 33 0.48 10.51 -7.28
CA LEU A 33 1.75 11.07 -7.74
C LEU A 33 2.78 9.96 -7.97
N MET A 34 2.87 9.00 -7.06
CA MET A 34 3.78 7.87 -7.16
C MET A 34 3.52 7.03 -8.41
N LEU A 35 2.24 6.84 -8.75
CA LEU A 35 1.82 6.08 -9.91
C LEU A 35 2.04 6.84 -11.24
N GLN A 36 1.67 8.11 -11.29
CA GLN A 36 1.72 8.93 -12.50
C GLN A 36 3.11 9.54 -12.77
N ARG A 37 3.95 9.67 -11.75
CA ARG A 37 5.26 10.32 -11.87
C ARG A 37 6.32 9.54 -11.12
N PRO A 38 6.58 8.28 -11.51
CA PRO A 38 7.68 7.52 -10.93
C PRO A 38 9.01 8.24 -11.09
N ARG A 39 9.87 8.19 -10.07
CA ARG A 39 11.27 8.60 -10.23
C ARG A 39 11.97 7.66 -11.22
N GLU A 40 13.03 8.16 -11.83
CA GLU A 40 13.83 7.40 -12.79
C GLU A 40 14.33 6.07 -12.18
N GLY A 41 14.16 4.97 -12.91
CA GLY A 41 14.61 3.64 -12.48
C GLY A 41 13.66 2.89 -11.54
N LEU A 42 12.48 3.43 -11.23
CA LEU A 42 11.44 2.74 -10.45
C LEU A 42 10.55 1.86 -11.34
N TRP A 43 9.25 2.15 -11.40
CA TRP A 43 8.28 1.51 -12.30
C TRP A 43 7.95 2.42 -13.50
N PRO A 44 7.39 1.87 -14.59
CA PRO A 44 6.89 2.68 -15.70
C PRO A 44 5.77 3.62 -15.25
N GLU A 45 5.71 4.81 -15.86
CA GLU A 45 4.57 5.73 -15.70
C GLU A 45 3.29 5.09 -16.21
N ILE A 46 2.19 5.32 -15.49
CA ILE A 46 0.87 4.76 -15.82
C ILE A 46 -0.11 5.90 -16.03
N ASP A 47 -0.70 5.92 -17.22
CA ASP A 47 -1.78 6.85 -17.53
C ASP A 47 -3.10 6.35 -16.93
N LEU A 48 -3.56 7.05 -15.88
CA LEU A 48 -4.84 6.79 -15.26
C LEU A 48 -6.03 7.06 -16.21
N ALA A 49 -5.86 7.85 -17.26
CA ALA A 49 -6.90 8.12 -18.26
C ALA A 49 -7.22 6.90 -19.13
N GLU A 50 -6.29 5.96 -19.27
CA GLU A 50 -6.50 4.70 -19.99
C GLU A 50 -7.21 3.63 -19.14
N MET A 51 -7.40 3.90 -17.84
CA MET A 51 -8.06 2.98 -16.93
C MET A 51 -9.56 3.22 -16.91
N SER A 52 -10.30 2.27 -17.49
CA SER A 52 -11.77 2.31 -17.55
C SER A 52 -12.42 2.44 -16.16
N ALA A 53 -13.55 3.13 -16.13
CA ALA A 53 -14.33 3.59 -14.96
C ALA A 53 -14.91 2.48 -14.04
N THR A 54 -14.39 1.25 -14.10
CA THR A 54 -14.91 0.06 -13.39
C THR A 54 -14.60 0.08 -11.88
N PHE A 55 -13.89 1.08 -11.35
CA PHE A 55 -13.32 1.08 -10.00
C PHE A 55 -14.16 1.74 -8.89
N LEU A 56 -15.36 2.25 -9.19
CA LEU A 56 -16.15 3.01 -8.20
C LEU A 56 -17.24 2.15 -7.56
N HIS A 57 -16.86 1.33 -6.56
CA HIS A 57 -17.81 0.90 -5.54
C HIS A 57 -18.02 2.06 -4.55
N LEU A 58 -19.19 2.71 -4.61
CA LEU A 58 -19.52 3.99 -3.98
C LEU A 58 -19.94 3.92 -2.49
N HIS A 59 -19.64 2.84 -1.78
CA HIS A 59 -20.13 2.66 -0.39
C HIS A 59 -19.13 3.09 0.69
N ASP A 60 -17.85 3.28 0.35
CA ASP A 60 -16.81 3.74 1.27
C ASP A 60 -16.02 4.90 0.65
N ARG A 61 -15.91 6.01 1.39
CA ARG A 61 -15.26 7.27 0.95
C ARG A 61 -13.82 7.07 0.49
N TYR A 62 -13.13 6.04 1.01
CA TYR A 62 -11.72 5.78 0.72
C TYR A 62 -11.49 4.58 -0.22
N ALA A 63 -12.54 3.84 -0.60
CA ALA A 63 -12.43 2.71 -1.52
C ALA A 63 -11.80 3.06 -2.89
N PRO A 64 -12.09 4.22 -3.52
CA PRO A 64 -11.46 4.58 -4.79
C PRO A 64 -9.94 4.73 -4.68
N ARG A 65 -9.45 5.29 -3.57
CA ARG A 65 -8.02 5.45 -3.31
C ARG A 65 -7.33 4.10 -3.16
N MET A 66 -7.94 3.15 -2.45
CA MET A 66 -7.41 1.78 -2.35
C MET A 66 -7.33 1.07 -3.70
N SER A 67 -8.23 1.34 -4.64
CA SER A 67 -8.14 0.81 -6.00
C SER A 67 -6.88 1.31 -6.72
N VAL A 68 -6.55 2.60 -6.58
CA VAL A 68 -5.31 3.18 -7.10
C VAL A 68 -4.08 2.54 -6.44
N VAL A 69 -4.12 2.33 -5.11
CA VAL A 69 -3.00 1.71 -4.40
C VAL A 69 -2.77 0.27 -4.82
N ARG A 70 -3.83 -0.52 -5.03
CA ARG A 70 -3.71 -1.91 -5.52
C ARG A 70 -3.12 -1.95 -6.93
N LEU A 71 -3.47 -0.99 -7.78
CA LEU A 71 -2.84 -0.86 -9.08
C LEU A 71 -1.35 -0.53 -8.94
N LEU A 72 -0.99 0.47 -8.12
CA LEU A 72 0.40 0.82 -7.85
C LEU A 72 1.17 -0.41 -7.38
N ALA A 73 0.66 -1.13 -6.38
CA ALA A 73 1.25 -2.34 -5.83
C ALA A 73 1.54 -3.40 -6.91
N ARG A 74 0.57 -3.71 -7.79
CA ARG A 74 0.78 -4.67 -8.89
C ARG A 74 1.86 -4.23 -9.86
N ASN A 75 1.87 -2.95 -10.21
CA ASN A 75 2.84 -2.43 -11.19
C ASN A 75 4.25 -2.36 -10.61
N VAL A 76 4.37 -1.94 -9.35
CA VAL A 76 5.64 -1.98 -8.62
C VAL A 76 6.14 -3.42 -8.56
N ALA A 77 5.32 -4.37 -8.12
CA ALA A 77 5.70 -5.78 -7.98
C ALA A 77 6.14 -6.44 -9.31
N ARG A 78 5.62 -5.96 -10.45
CA ARG A 78 5.96 -6.44 -11.81
C ARG A 78 7.08 -5.66 -12.49
N SER A 79 7.55 -4.57 -11.88
CA SER A 79 8.59 -3.73 -12.46
C SER A 79 9.99 -4.32 -12.24
N PRO A 80 10.99 -3.93 -13.04
CA PRO A 80 12.39 -4.27 -12.78
C PRO A 80 12.84 -3.86 -11.37
N TRP A 81 12.36 -2.70 -10.89
CA TRP A 81 12.63 -2.25 -9.52
C TRP A 81 12.04 -3.20 -8.48
N GLY A 82 10.78 -3.62 -8.64
CA GLY A 82 10.16 -4.56 -7.72
C GLY A 82 10.84 -5.92 -7.70
N TYR A 83 11.30 -6.41 -8.86
CA TYR A 83 12.08 -7.64 -8.93
C TYR A 83 13.41 -7.53 -8.18
N ALA A 84 14.11 -6.39 -8.31
CA ALA A 84 15.33 -6.12 -7.55
C ALA A 84 15.09 -6.05 -6.03
N HIS A 85 13.86 -5.76 -5.60
CA HIS A 85 13.44 -5.72 -4.19
C HIS A 85 12.71 -7.00 -3.73
N GLY A 86 12.75 -8.09 -4.52
CA GLY A 86 12.16 -9.38 -4.12
C GLY A 86 10.63 -9.43 -4.18
N LEU A 87 9.97 -8.47 -4.82
CA LEU A 87 8.50 -8.37 -4.88
C LEU A 87 7.86 -9.24 -5.97
N ALA A 88 8.65 -9.96 -6.76
CA ALA A 88 8.16 -10.72 -7.91
C ALA A 88 7.08 -11.74 -7.53
N SER A 89 7.21 -12.39 -6.38
CA SER A 89 6.23 -13.38 -5.90
C SER A 89 4.88 -12.78 -5.54
N LEU A 90 4.81 -11.48 -5.22
CA LEU A 90 3.57 -10.80 -4.87
C LEU A 90 2.65 -10.63 -6.09
N ALA A 91 3.23 -10.49 -7.28
CA ALA A 91 2.53 -9.99 -8.48
C ALA A 91 1.40 -10.89 -9.00
N ASP A 92 1.41 -12.17 -8.65
CA ASP A 92 0.48 -13.18 -9.16
C ASP A 92 -0.52 -13.67 -8.10
N ASP A 93 -0.37 -13.20 -6.86
CA ASP A 93 -1.25 -13.52 -5.74
C ASP A 93 -2.02 -12.26 -5.30
N SER A 94 -3.34 -12.29 -5.48
CA SER A 94 -4.20 -11.16 -5.14
C SER A 94 -4.21 -10.83 -3.64
N GLU A 95 -4.05 -11.81 -2.75
CA GLU A 95 -3.97 -11.57 -1.31
C GLU A 95 -2.66 -10.84 -0.96
N GLN A 96 -1.55 -11.28 -1.55
CA GLN A 96 -0.23 -10.64 -1.35
C GLN A 96 -0.17 -9.22 -1.94
N VAL A 97 -0.76 -9.00 -3.12
CA VAL A 97 -0.94 -7.64 -3.69
C VAL A 97 -1.73 -6.76 -2.73
N ASN A 98 -2.80 -7.28 -2.12
CA ASN A 98 -3.63 -6.50 -1.20
C ASN A 98 -2.87 -6.17 0.09
N ALA A 99 -2.08 -7.11 0.63
CA ALA A 99 -1.21 -6.85 1.78
C ALA A 99 -0.16 -5.78 1.46
N PHE A 100 0.48 -5.87 0.30
CA PHE A 100 1.44 -4.86 -0.15
C PHE A 100 0.79 -3.49 -0.35
N ALA A 101 -0.41 -3.44 -0.95
CA ALA A 101 -1.16 -2.20 -1.12
C ALA A 101 -1.47 -1.53 0.24
N ARG A 102 -1.93 -2.30 1.22
CA ARG A 102 -2.14 -1.79 2.59
C ARG A 102 -0.85 -1.25 3.20
N ALA A 103 0.27 -1.94 3.01
CA ALA A 103 1.56 -1.48 3.52
C ALA A 103 2.04 -0.17 2.87
N ILE A 104 1.80 0.03 1.57
CA ILE A 104 2.14 1.27 0.88
C ILE A 104 1.38 2.47 1.46
N ILE A 105 0.06 2.34 1.66
CA ILE A 105 -0.78 3.48 2.10
C ILE A 105 -0.82 3.67 3.61
N LEU A 106 -0.58 2.59 4.38
CA LEU A 106 -0.47 2.59 5.83
C LEU A 106 0.91 2.02 6.27
N PRO A 107 2.02 2.76 6.04
CA PRO A 107 3.37 2.31 6.37
C PRO A 107 3.57 2.11 7.87
N GLN A 108 4.29 1.05 8.25
CA GLN A 108 4.53 0.74 9.66
C GLN A 108 5.21 1.88 10.41
N ARG A 109 6.19 2.57 9.79
CA ARG A 109 6.93 3.68 10.41
C ARG A 109 6.07 4.88 10.86
N PHE A 110 4.86 5.01 10.34
CA PHE A 110 3.94 6.09 10.71
C PHE A 110 2.94 5.68 11.79
N LEU A 111 2.97 4.41 12.19
CA LEU A 111 2.17 3.85 13.27
C LEU A 111 2.99 3.91 14.57
N ASP A 112 2.38 4.44 15.62
CA ASP A 112 2.98 4.54 16.95
C ASP A 112 2.17 3.68 17.92
N ALA A 113 2.48 2.38 17.96
CA ALA A 113 1.79 1.37 18.77
C ALA A 113 0.24 1.46 18.72
N PRO A 114 -0.37 1.34 17.52
CA PRO A 114 -1.80 1.55 17.34
C PRO A 114 -2.63 0.51 18.09
N THR A 115 -3.78 0.93 18.58
CA THR A 115 -4.79 0.08 19.21
C THR A 115 -6.06 0.01 18.35
N PRO A 116 -6.96 -0.97 18.59
CA PRO A 116 -8.26 -0.99 17.92
C PRO A 116 -9.11 0.27 18.12
N ALA A 117 -8.88 1.03 19.21
CA ALA A 117 -9.57 2.29 19.46
C ALA A 117 -9.16 3.41 18.49
N ASP A 118 -7.99 3.30 17.86
CA ASP A 118 -7.45 4.29 16.92
C ASP A 118 -8.01 4.13 15.50
N LEU A 119 -8.86 3.11 15.25
CA LEU A 119 -9.31 2.72 13.92
C LEU A 119 -9.83 3.88 13.07
N ALA A 120 -10.80 4.64 13.59
CA ALA A 120 -11.40 5.77 12.87
C ALA A 120 -10.37 6.89 12.63
N ALA A 121 -9.50 7.16 13.62
CA ALA A 121 -8.46 8.18 13.51
C ALA A 121 -7.39 7.79 12.47
N LEU A 122 -7.02 6.50 12.39
CA LEU A 122 -6.10 5.98 11.38
C LEU A 122 -6.72 6.00 9.99
N SER A 123 -7.98 5.58 9.86
CA SER A 123 -8.75 5.67 8.61
C SER A 123 -8.75 7.09 8.06
N ASP A 124 -9.10 8.07 8.90
CA ASP A 124 -9.10 9.49 8.52
C ASP A 124 -7.70 10.03 8.19
N ARG A 125 -6.69 9.71 9.03
CA ARG A 125 -5.32 10.23 8.89
C ARG A 125 -4.62 9.74 7.62
N PHE A 126 -4.84 8.48 7.26
CA PHE A 126 -4.17 7.84 6.13
C PHE A 126 -5.04 7.78 4.87
N GLU A 127 -6.31 8.13 4.99
CA GLU A 127 -7.31 8.10 3.91
C GLU A 127 -7.55 6.70 3.36
N VAL A 128 -7.80 5.74 4.26
CA VAL A 128 -7.92 4.30 3.96
C VAL A 128 -9.22 3.76 4.59
N PRO A 129 -9.96 2.86 3.95
CA PRO A 129 -11.11 2.19 4.56
C PRO A 129 -10.75 1.54 5.91
N GLU A 130 -11.65 1.64 6.89
CA GLU A 130 -11.42 1.06 8.23
C GLU A 130 -11.11 -0.45 8.16
N ASN A 131 -11.77 -1.18 7.27
CA ASN A 131 -11.47 -2.60 7.09
C ASN A 131 -10.03 -2.84 6.63
N ASP A 132 -9.48 -2.03 5.73
CA ASP A 132 -8.09 -2.13 5.30
C ASP A 132 -7.12 -1.71 6.43
N VAL A 133 -7.50 -0.77 7.30
CA VAL A 133 -6.72 -0.46 8.53
C VAL A 133 -6.68 -1.68 9.45
N LEU A 134 -7.83 -2.29 9.75
CA LEU A 134 -7.90 -3.49 10.61
C LEU A 134 -7.03 -4.63 10.06
N MET A 135 -7.15 -4.92 8.76
CA MET A 135 -6.33 -5.94 8.12
C MET A 135 -4.85 -5.63 8.21
N ARG A 136 -4.44 -4.36 8.09
CA ARG A 136 -3.05 -3.96 8.24
C ARG A 136 -2.53 -4.10 9.66
N LEU A 137 -3.36 -3.80 10.66
CA LEU A 137 -3.02 -4.02 12.06
C LEU A 137 -2.83 -5.51 12.35
N ASP A 138 -3.67 -6.37 11.77
CA ASP A 138 -3.51 -7.84 11.81
C ASP A 138 -2.22 -8.29 11.10
N ASP A 139 -1.93 -7.76 9.90
CA ASP A 139 -0.69 -8.05 9.16
C ASP A 139 0.57 -7.74 9.99
N LEU A 140 0.51 -6.72 10.85
CA LEU A 140 1.60 -6.26 11.72
C LEU A 140 1.59 -6.89 13.12
N GLY A 141 0.60 -7.72 13.45
CA GLY A 141 0.46 -8.37 14.75
C GLY A 141 -0.06 -7.46 15.87
N TYR A 142 -0.70 -6.32 15.56
CA TYR A 142 -1.33 -5.44 16.54
C TYR A 142 -2.75 -5.87 16.95
N ALA A 143 -3.36 -6.82 16.23
CA ALA A 143 -4.75 -7.24 16.46
C ALA A 143 -4.95 -8.14 17.70
N GLU A 144 -3.88 -8.60 18.37
CA GLU A 144 -3.94 -9.47 19.56
C GLU A 144 -3.67 -8.73 20.90
N GLY A 145 -3.93 -7.42 20.96
CA GLY A 145 -3.81 -6.59 22.17
C GLY A 145 -5.11 -6.44 22.98
#